data_AF-A0A1G3YAX1-F1
#
_entry.id   AF-A0A1G3YAX1-F1
#
_cell.length_a   1.000
_cell.length_b   1.000
_cell.length_c   1.000
_cell.angle_alpha   90.00
_cell.angle_beta   90.00
_cell.angle_gamma   90.00
#
_symmetry.space_group_name_H-M   'P 1'
#
loop_
_entity.id
_entity.type
_entity.pdbx_description
1 polymer ?
#
loop_
_entity_poly.entity_id
_entity_poly.type
_entity_poly.pdbx_seq_one_letter_code
_entity_poly.pdbx_strand_id
1 'polypeptide(L)'
;MSEWWTYSLRDLLLFSPRTYYRQFELYNLEWWPLQLVALALGIAVLALWRRGGERAGRAIAAILALCWLWVAWAFHGQRYASINLAAGYFAWAFVAQALLLLWFGGVRRRLTPASAPRVQVRAGLGLLLFAVLIFPLVAPLQGRNWTQAEVFGMAPDPTALATLGVLLLAGARPAWALYPIPAAWCLISGATLWTMDAPDFAVVPLAALLAVGLAAAARLEQAGAAQPGR
;
A
#
# COMPACT_ATOMS: atom_id res chain seq x y z
N MET A 1 31.67 18.29 18.01
CA MET A 1 30.31 18.25 17.42
C MET A 1 30.31 17.11 16.43
N SER A 2 29.47 16.10 16.62
CA SER A 2 29.37 14.95 15.70
C SER A 2 28.85 15.42 14.35
N GLU A 3 29.55 15.08 13.28
CA GLU A 3 29.19 15.43 11.90
C GLU A 3 28.04 14.54 11.42
N TRP A 4 26.80 14.93 11.73
CA TRP A 4 25.60 14.14 11.40
C TRP A 4 25.43 13.89 9.89
N TRP A 5 26.12 14.65 9.05
CA TRP A 5 26.15 14.47 7.60
C TRP A 5 27.05 13.31 7.12
N THR A 6 27.83 12.68 8.01
CA THR A 6 28.62 11.48 7.67
C THR A 6 27.81 10.20 7.73
N TYR A 7 26.62 10.21 8.36
CA TYR A 7 25.75 9.04 8.42
C TYR A 7 25.02 8.84 7.10
N SER A 8 25.10 7.62 6.58
CA SER A 8 24.31 7.14 5.47
C SER A 8 23.05 6.40 5.97
N LEU A 9 22.09 6.15 5.09
CA LEU A 9 20.91 5.33 5.43
C LEU A 9 21.29 3.91 5.88
N ARG A 10 22.42 3.38 5.42
CA ARG A 10 22.92 2.05 5.81
C ARG A 10 23.32 2.00 7.28
N ASP A 11 23.86 3.09 7.80
CA ASP A 11 24.30 3.20 9.20
C ASP A 11 23.11 3.24 10.18
N LEU A 12 21.92 3.58 9.69
CA LEU A 12 20.68 3.61 10.46
C LEU A 12 19.92 2.27 10.43
N LEU A 13 20.31 1.34 9.54
CA LEU A 13 19.65 0.04 9.41
C LEU A 13 20.23 -0.94 10.43
N LEU A 14 19.52 -1.13 11.55
CA LEU A 14 19.98 -1.95 12.68
C LEU A 14 19.73 -3.46 12.50
N PHE A 15 19.42 -3.93 11.29
CA PHE A 15 19.08 -5.33 11.02
C PHE A 15 19.54 -5.78 9.63
N SER A 16 19.76 -7.09 9.49
CA SER A 16 20.17 -7.71 8.22
C SER A 16 18.97 -8.14 7.35
N PRO A 17 19.15 -8.32 6.03
CA PRO A 17 18.09 -8.81 5.14
C PRO A 17 17.50 -10.15 5.59
N ARG A 18 18.34 -11.06 6.09
CA ARG A 18 17.89 -12.34 6.65
C ARG A 18 16.95 -12.16 7.84
N THR A 19 17.25 -11.22 8.73
CA THR A 19 16.43 -10.92 9.90
C THR A 19 15.10 -10.31 9.45
N TYR A 20 15.13 -9.37 8.50
CA TYR A 20 13.94 -8.75 7.93
C TYR A 20 12.99 -9.79 7.31
N TYR A 21 13.47 -10.62 6.37
CA TYR A 21 12.62 -11.59 5.69
C TYR A 21 12.14 -12.72 6.60
N ARG A 22 12.89 -13.05 7.66
CA ARG A 22 12.46 -14.03 8.67
C ARG A 22 11.21 -13.59 9.42
N GLN A 23 10.98 -12.27 9.56
CA GLN A 23 9.75 -11.77 10.18
C GLN A 23 8.51 -12.18 9.39
N PHE A 24 8.54 -12.11 8.06
CA PHE A 24 7.44 -12.56 7.21
C PHE A 24 7.21 -14.06 7.31
N GLU A 25 8.27 -14.86 7.37
CA GLU A 25 8.14 -16.31 7.52
C GLU A 25 7.46 -16.71 8.82
N LEU A 26 7.95 -16.21 9.96
CA LEU A 26 7.37 -16.50 11.27
C LEU A 26 5.93 -16.01 11.35
N TYR A 27 5.68 -14.81 10.85
CA TYR A 27 4.36 -14.21 10.78
C TYR A 27 3.40 -15.04 9.92
N ASN A 28 3.82 -15.47 8.74
CA ASN A 28 2.97 -16.22 7.84
C ASN A 28 2.64 -17.61 8.36
N LEU A 29 3.60 -18.28 9.00
CA LEU A 29 3.38 -19.59 9.62
C LEU A 29 2.43 -19.49 10.82
N GLU A 30 2.53 -18.44 11.64
CA GLU A 30 1.66 -18.25 12.79
C GLU A 30 0.21 -17.97 12.39
N TRP A 31 0.01 -17.17 11.34
CA TRP A 31 -1.33 -16.74 10.93
C TRP A 31 -1.92 -17.54 9.78
N TRP A 32 -1.29 -18.66 9.39
CA TRP A 32 -1.89 -19.58 8.43
C TRP A 32 -3.24 -20.09 8.95
N PRO A 33 -4.34 -20.08 8.16
CA PRO A 33 -4.44 -19.83 6.71
C PRO A 33 -4.98 -18.43 6.33
N LEU A 34 -4.81 -17.41 7.17
CA LEU A 34 -5.42 -16.09 7.00
C LEU A 34 -5.02 -15.39 5.69
N GLN A 35 -3.88 -15.74 5.10
CA GLN A 35 -3.46 -15.26 3.78
C GLN A 35 -4.49 -15.59 2.69
N LEU A 36 -5.17 -16.74 2.77
CA LEU A 36 -6.22 -17.11 1.82
C LEU A 36 -7.44 -16.19 1.96
N VAL A 37 -7.79 -15.81 3.19
CA VAL A 37 -8.84 -14.83 3.47
C VAL A 37 -8.45 -13.46 2.93
N ALA A 38 -7.19 -13.04 3.15
CA ALA A 38 -6.69 -11.75 2.68
C ALA A 38 -6.69 -11.66 1.13
N LEU A 39 -6.30 -12.74 0.44
CA LEU A 39 -6.43 -12.86 -1.02
C LEU A 39 -7.89 -12.79 -1.46
N ALA A 40 -8.79 -13.51 -0.80
CA ALA A 40 -10.22 -13.46 -1.08
C ALA A 40 -10.80 -12.04 -0.91
N LEU A 41 -10.35 -11.30 0.11
CA LEU A 41 -10.70 -9.88 0.31
C LEU A 41 -10.18 -9.00 -0.84
N GLY A 42 -8.98 -9.25 -1.34
CA GLY A 42 -8.44 -8.56 -2.53
C GLY A 42 -9.31 -8.79 -3.78
N ILE A 43 -9.75 -10.02 -4.01
CA ILE A 43 -10.71 -10.35 -5.08
C ILE A 43 -12.07 -9.71 -4.84
N ALA A 44 -12.54 -9.66 -3.59
CA ALA A 44 -13.78 -9.00 -3.23
C ALA A 44 -13.73 -7.50 -3.52
N VAL A 45 -12.61 -6.83 -3.27
CA VAL A 45 -12.39 -5.41 -3.64
C VAL A 45 -12.55 -5.21 -5.15
N LEU A 46 -11.96 -6.07 -5.98
CA LEU A 46 -12.12 -6.02 -7.43
C LEU A 46 -13.58 -6.24 -7.86
N ALA A 47 -14.26 -7.23 -7.27
CA ALA A 47 -15.66 -7.52 -7.56
C ALA A 47 -16.59 -6.36 -7.15
N LEU A 48 -16.36 -5.76 -5.99
CA LEU A 48 -17.10 -4.59 -5.49
C LEU A 48 -16.86 -3.38 -6.40
N TRP A 49 -15.62 -3.14 -6.83
CA TRP A 49 -15.32 -2.05 -7.76
C TRP A 49 -16.11 -2.21 -9.07
N ARG A 50 -16.16 -3.42 -9.64
CA ARG A 50 -16.96 -3.72 -10.85
C ARG A 50 -18.46 -3.54 -10.64
N ARG A 51 -18.97 -3.88 -9.46
CA ARG A 51 -20.39 -3.67 -9.11
C ARG A 51 -20.74 -2.18 -9.05
N GLY A 52 -19.82 -1.35 -8.59
CA GLY A 52 -20.03 0.09 -8.45
C GLY A 52 -21.03 0.46 -7.36
N GLY A 53 -21.28 1.78 -7.22
CA GLY A 53 -22.24 2.33 -6.26
C GLY A 53 -21.71 2.54 -4.84
N GLU A 54 -22.49 3.26 -4.04
CA GLU A 54 -22.05 3.73 -2.72
C GLU A 54 -21.80 2.58 -1.72
N ARG A 55 -22.65 1.55 -1.74
CA ARG A 55 -22.50 0.37 -0.86
C ARG A 55 -21.18 -0.35 -1.14
N ALA A 56 -20.81 -0.49 -2.42
CA ALA A 56 -19.55 -1.09 -2.81
C ALA A 56 -18.35 -0.24 -2.37
N GLY A 57 -18.41 1.09 -2.56
CA GLY A 57 -17.38 2.01 -2.09
C GLY A 57 -17.16 1.95 -0.57
N ARG A 58 -18.24 1.87 0.22
CA ARG A 58 -18.14 1.69 1.69
C ARG A 58 -17.54 0.34 2.08
N ALA A 59 -17.94 -0.74 1.39
CA ALA A 59 -17.39 -2.06 1.64
C ALA A 59 -15.89 -2.12 1.31
N ILE A 60 -15.46 -1.54 0.19
CA ILE A 60 -14.04 -1.41 -0.16
C ILE A 60 -13.28 -0.63 0.91
N ALA A 61 -13.83 0.49 1.37
CA ALA A 61 -13.23 1.31 2.43
C ALA A 61 -13.05 0.51 3.73
N ALA A 62 -14.06 -0.26 4.13
CA ALA A 62 -14.02 -1.08 5.33
C ALA A 62 -13.02 -2.24 5.20
N ILE A 63 -12.96 -2.92 4.05
CA ILE A 63 -11.99 -3.98 3.78
C ILE A 63 -10.57 -3.43 3.85
N LEU A 64 -10.28 -2.33 3.16
CA LEU A 64 -8.96 -1.72 3.20
C LEU A 64 -8.62 -1.25 4.62
N ALA A 65 -9.53 -0.59 5.33
CA ALA A 65 -9.28 -0.16 6.70
C ALA A 65 -8.95 -1.34 7.63
N LEU A 66 -9.65 -2.46 7.50
CA LEU A 66 -9.35 -3.69 8.25
C LEU A 66 -7.95 -4.21 7.93
N CYS A 67 -7.58 -4.27 6.64
CA CYS A 67 -6.23 -4.65 6.21
C CYS A 67 -5.15 -3.72 6.79
N TRP A 68 -5.36 -2.40 6.76
CA TRP A 68 -4.43 -1.43 7.31
C TRP A 68 -4.28 -1.56 8.84
N LEU A 69 -5.38 -1.77 9.57
CA LEU A 69 -5.35 -2.01 11.02
C LEU A 69 -4.67 -3.34 11.36
N TRP A 70 -4.93 -4.37 10.56
CA TRP A 70 -4.29 -5.67 10.72
C TRP A 70 -2.76 -5.55 10.57
N VAL A 71 -2.30 -4.90 9.49
CA VAL A 71 -0.86 -4.68 9.26
C VAL A 71 -0.25 -3.81 10.37
N ALA A 72 -0.95 -2.76 10.83
CA ALA A 72 -0.47 -1.92 11.92
C ALA A 72 -0.20 -2.72 13.20
N TRP A 73 -1.15 -3.58 13.57
CA TRP A 73 -1.04 -4.38 14.79
C TRP A 73 -0.13 -5.60 14.61
N ALA A 74 -0.47 -6.49 13.69
CA ALA A 74 0.13 -7.81 13.57
C ALA A 74 1.51 -7.78 12.90
N PHE A 75 1.75 -6.90 11.93
CA PHE A 75 3.07 -6.78 11.32
C PHE A 75 3.91 -5.70 12.00
N HIS A 76 3.49 -4.43 11.99
CA HIS A 76 4.30 -3.35 12.55
C HIS A 76 4.48 -3.47 14.07
N GLY A 77 3.39 -3.67 14.80
CA GLY A 77 3.40 -3.76 16.26
C GLY A 77 4.06 -5.04 16.79
N GLN A 78 3.67 -6.22 16.30
CA GLN A 78 4.15 -7.49 16.84
C GLN A 78 5.46 -8.00 16.22
N ARG A 79 5.73 -7.69 14.95
CA ARG A 79 6.91 -8.23 14.24
C ARG A 79 7.97 -7.17 14.02
N TYR A 80 7.64 -6.09 13.34
CA TYR A 80 8.65 -5.16 12.86
C TYR A 80 9.24 -4.32 14.01
N ALA A 81 8.46 -4.02 15.05
CA ALA A 81 8.94 -3.33 16.25
C ALA A 81 10.03 -4.08 17.03
N SER A 82 10.13 -5.40 16.87
CA SER A 82 11.22 -6.17 17.50
C SER A 82 12.60 -5.91 16.89
N ILE A 83 12.66 -5.40 15.65
CA ILE A 83 13.92 -5.19 14.92
C ILE A 83 14.10 -3.74 14.44
N ASN A 84 13.03 -2.94 14.38
CA ASN A 84 13.07 -1.57 13.88
C ASN A 84 12.39 -0.62 14.86
N LEU A 85 13.18 0.29 15.44
CA LEU A 85 12.72 1.32 16.37
C LEU A 85 11.64 2.23 15.77
N ALA A 86 11.65 2.43 14.45
CA ALA A 86 10.66 3.26 13.77
C ALA A 86 9.31 2.56 13.56
N ALA A 87 9.21 1.24 13.76
CA ALA A 87 7.99 0.49 13.47
C ALA A 87 6.78 0.93 14.30
N GLY A 88 6.99 1.46 15.51
CA GLY A 88 5.90 2.06 16.30
C GLY A 88 5.27 3.26 15.60
N TYR A 89 6.06 4.12 14.97
CA TYR A 89 5.55 5.24 14.17
C TYR A 89 4.82 4.75 12.91
N PHE A 90 5.34 3.70 12.27
CA PHE A 90 4.67 3.10 11.11
C PHE A 90 3.30 2.50 11.51
N ALA A 91 3.21 1.82 12.66
CA ALA A 91 1.93 1.31 13.16
C ALA A 91 0.90 2.45 13.34
N TRP A 92 1.29 3.56 13.97
CA TRP A 92 0.40 4.72 14.12
C TRP A 92 0.00 5.36 12.80
N ALA A 93 0.93 5.48 11.84
CA ALA A 93 0.62 5.96 10.50
C ALA A 93 -0.39 5.04 9.79
N PHE A 94 -0.24 3.72 9.93
CA PHE A 94 -1.17 2.75 9.34
C PHE A 94 -2.56 2.82 9.98
N VAL A 95 -2.64 3.01 11.31
CA VAL A 95 -3.91 3.29 12.01
C VAL A 95 -4.54 4.58 11.49
N ALA A 96 -3.76 5.65 11.33
CA ALA A 96 -4.25 6.92 10.79
C ALA A 96 -4.83 6.75 9.38
N GLN A 97 -4.15 6.00 8.50
CA GLN A 97 -4.66 5.70 7.17
C GLN A 97 -5.96 4.89 7.20
N ALA A 98 -6.09 3.91 8.10
CA ALA A 98 -7.34 3.18 8.28
C ALA A 98 -8.50 4.09 8.68
N LEU A 99 -8.27 5.01 9.62
CA LEU A 99 -9.27 6.00 10.04
C LEU A 99 -9.65 6.94 8.88
N LEU A 100 -8.67 7.38 8.09
CA LEU A 100 -8.92 8.20 6.91
C LEU A 100 -9.75 7.43 5.88
N LEU A 101 -9.47 6.15 5.64
CA LEU A 101 -10.24 5.29 4.73
C LEU A 101 -11.70 5.16 5.21
N LEU A 102 -11.93 4.93 6.50
CA LEU A 102 -13.28 4.86 7.08
C LEU A 102 -14.01 6.21 6.96
N TRP A 103 -13.32 7.31 7.24
CA TRP A 103 -13.91 8.65 7.14
C TRP A 103 -14.24 9.02 5.70
N PHE A 104 -13.26 8.95 4.79
CA PHE A 104 -13.44 9.39 3.42
C PHE A 104 -14.28 8.41 2.59
N GLY A 105 -14.11 7.11 2.80
CA GLY A 105 -14.85 6.07 2.10
C GLY A 105 -16.22 5.76 2.70
N GLY A 106 -16.30 5.66 4.03
CA GLY A 106 -17.53 5.35 4.76
C GLY A 106 -18.48 6.54 4.88
N VAL A 107 -17.98 7.65 5.43
CA VAL A 107 -18.79 8.83 5.76
C VAL A 107 -18.92 9.78 4.57
N ARG A 108 -17.79 10.15 3.95
CA ARG A 108 -17.75 11.15 2.86
C ARG A 108 -17.98 10.55 1.47
N ARG A 109 -18.11 9.22 1.36
CA ARG A 109 -18.41 8.46 0.13
C ARG A 109 -17.46 8.76 -1.05
N ARG A 110 -16.22 9.15 -0.75
CA ARG A 110 -15.18 9.52 -1.73
C ARG A 110 -14.43 8.34 -2.34
N LEU A 111 -14.75 7.11 -1.92
CA LEU A 111 -14.27 5.87 -2.56
C LEU A 111 -15.34 5.21 -3.43
N THR A 112 -16.42 5.93 -3.75
CA THR A 112 -17.42 5.43 -4.70
C THR A 112 -16.78 5.36 -6.09
N PRO A 113 -16.76 4.19 -6.75
CA PRO A 113 -16.23 4.06 -8.10
C PRO A 113 -16.88 5.09 -9.03
N ALA A 114 -16.08 5.90 -9.71
CA ALA A 114 -16.52 6.97 -10.58
C ALA A 114 -15.85 6.85 -11.96
N SER A 115 -16.34 7.63 -12.93
CA SER A 115 -15.69 7.72 -14.24
C SER A 115 -14.29 8.32 -14.08
N ALA A 116 -13.30 7.64 -14.65
CA ALA A 116 -11.88 8.01 -14.62
C ALA A 116 -11.28 7.82 -16.02
N PRO A 117 -10.23 8.59 -16.38
CA PRO A 117 -9.51 8.39 -17.63
C PRO A 117 -9.06 6.93 -17.80
N ARG A 118 -9.10 6.41 -19.04
CA ARG A 118 -8.78 5.00 -19.34
C ARG A 118 -7.40 4.59 -18.82
N VAL A 119 -6.41 5.48 -18.90
CA VAL A 119 -5.05 5.23 -18.38
C VAL A 119 -5.05 5.06 -16.85
N GLN A 120 -5.82 5.89 -16.14
CA GLN A 120 -5.94 5.81 -14.68
C GLN A 120 -6.61 4.50 -14.24
N VAL A 121 -7.68 4.09 -14.94
CA VAL A 121 -8.36 2.81 -14.67
C VAL A 121 -7.42 1.63 -14.93
N ARG A 122 -6.68 1.63 -16.05
CA ARG A 122 -5.72 0.56 -16.37
C ARG A 122 -4.60 0.47 -15.34
N ALA A 123 -4.04 1.61 -14.93
CA ALA A 123 -3.00 1.65 -13.91
C ALA A 123 -3.54 1.20 -12.54
N GLY A 124 -4.73 1.66 -12.14
CA GLY A 124 -5.36 1.26 -10.88
C GLY A 124 -5.68 -0.23 -10.81
N LEU A 125 -6.21 -0.80 -11.90
CA LEU A 125 -6.41 -2.25 -12.03
C LEU A 125 -5.09 -3.01 -12.02
N GLY A 126 -4.09 -2.53 -12.77
CA GLY A 126 -2.76 -3.12 -12.81
C GLY A 126 -2.13 -3.19 -11.43
N LEU A 127 -2.17 -2.09 -10.67
CA LEU A 127 -1.65 -2.03 -9.29
C LEU A 127 -2.40 -2.95 -8.33
N LEU A 128 -3.73 -2.97 -8.39
CA LEU A 128 -4.53 -3.84 -7.53
C LEU A 128 -4.24 -5.32 -7.83
N LEU A 129 -4.22 -5.70 -9.10
CA LEU A 129 -3.92 -7.08 -9.51
C LEU A 129 -2.47 -7.46 -9.20
N PHE A 130 -1.53 -6.56 -9.43
CA PHE A 130 -0.13 -6.76 -9.08
C PHE A 130 0.01 -7.01 -7.58
N ALA A 131 -0.56 -6.14 -6.74
CA ALA A 131 -0.50 -6.25 -5.29
C ALA A 131 -1.13 -7.54 -4.74
N VAL A 132 -2.26 -7.97 -5.31
CA VAL A 132 -2.99 -9.14 -4.82
C VAL A 132 -2.43 -10.46 -5.37
N LEU A 133 -2.06 -10.52 -6.65
CA LEU A 133 -1.74 -11.77 -7.35
C LEU A 133 -0.25 -11.97 -7.60
N ILE A 134 0.49 -10.89 -7.92
CA ILE A 134 1.88 -10.99 -8.36
C ILE A 134 2.85 -10.74 -7.20
N PHE A 135 2.52 -9.82 -6.29
CA PHE A 135 3.36 -9.47 -5.15
C PHE A 135 3.73 -10.67 -4.25
N PRO A 136 2.81 -11.61 -3.93
CA PRO A 136 3.18 -12.81 -3.18
C PRO A 136 4.23 -13.69 -3.89
N LEU A 137 4.36 -13.56 -5.21
CA LEU A 137 5.33 -14.30 -6.01
C LEU A 137 6.72 -13.63 -6.04
N VAL A 138 6.84 -12.38 -5.57
CA VAL A 138 8.11 -11.64 -5.57
C VAL A 138 9.18 -12.37 -4.75
N ALA A 139 8.81 -12.93 -3.60
CA ALA A 139 9.71 -13.72 -2.76
C ALA A 139 10.28 -14.95 -3.48
N PRO A 140 9.47 -15.92 -3.98
CA PRO A 140 10.00 -17.08 -4.69
C PRO A 140 10.72 -16.74 -6.00
N LEU A 141 10.32 -15.67 -6.71
CA LEU A 141 11.04 -15.20 -7.90
C LEU A 141 12.46 -14.71 -7.60
N GLN A 142 12.74 -14.34 -6.35
CA GLN A 142 14.08 -13.99 -5.86
C GLN A 142 14.80 -15.17 -5.19
N GLY A 143 14.27 -16.39 -5.29
CA GLY A 143 14.82 -17.58 -4.64
C GLY A 143 14.54 -17.65 -3.13
N ARG A 144 13.65 -16.80 -2.59
CA ARG A 144 13.19 -16.89 -1.18
C ARG A 144 12.11 -17.97 -1.03
N ASN A 145 11.91 -18.46 0.19
CA ASN A 145 10.85 -19.44 0.46
C ASN A 145 9.46 -18.80 0.30
N TRP A 146 8.47 -19.57 -0.18
CA TRP A 146 7.06 -19.17 -0.25
C TRP A 146 6.49 -18.71 1.10
N THR A 147 7.02 -19.24 2.21
CA THR A 147 6.65 -18.78 3.55
C THR A 147 7.02 -17.32 3.81
N GLN A 148 7.96 -16.76 3.06
CA GLN A 148 8.36 -15.35 3.11
C GLN A 148 7.58 -14.44 2.14
N ALA A 149 6.51 -14.95 1.54
CA ALA A 149 5.66 -14.19 0.64
C ALA A 149 4.96 -13.04 1.36
N GLU A 150 4.91 -11.90 0.68
CA GLU A 150 4.22 -10.71 1.16
C GLU A 150 2.82 -10.67 0.53
N VAL A 151 1.80 -10.86 1.36
CA VAL A 151 0.41 -10.99 0.90
C VAL A 151 -0.37 -9.72 1.19
N PHE A 152 -1.17 -9.25 0.22
CA PHE A 152 -2.11 -8.14 0.42
C PHE A 152 -2.95 -8.34 1.69
N GLY A 153 -3.11 -7.28 2.48
CA GLY A 153 -3.85 -7.29 3.74
C GLY A 153 -3.09 -7.88 4.94
N MET A 154 -1.97 -8.55 4.69
CA MET A 154 -1.11 -9.14 5.72
C MET A 154 0.24 -8.42 5.81
N ALA A 155 0.79 -8.02 4.67
CA ALA A 155 2.06 -7.31 4.53
C ALA A 155 1.84 -5.84 4.13
N PRO A 156 2.71 -4.92 4.54
CA PRO A 156 2.50 -3.48 4.37
C PRO A 156 2.60 -3.02 2.91
N ASP A 157 3.60 -3.50 2.15
CA ASP A 157 3.85 -3.11 0.76
C ASP A 157 2.69 -3.42 -0.20
N PRO A 158 2.20 -4.68 -0.30
CA PRO A 158 1.07 -4.98 -1.17
C PRO A 158 -0.21 -4.28 -0.69
N THR A 159 -0.37 -4.04 0.60
CA THR A 159 -1.53 -3.30 1.14
C THR A 159 -1.52 -1.84 0.70
N ALA A 160 -0.36 -1.18 0.75
CA ALA A 160 -0.19 0.19 0.27
C ALA A 160 -0.41 0.29 -1.25
N LEU A 161 0.17 -0.61 -2.03
CA LEU A 161 0.00 -0.63 -3.50
C LEU A 161 -1.45 -0.90 -3.92
N ALA A 162 -2.12 -1.86 -3.31
CA ALA A 162 -3.53 -2.12 -3.57
C ALA A 162 -4.41 -0.90 -3.23
N THR A 163 -4.09 -0.22 -2.13
CA THR A 163 -4.79 1.01 -1.73
C THR A 163 -4.61 2.11 -2.78
N LEU A 164 -3.38 2.36 -3.25
CA LEU A 164 -3.11 3.31 -4.32
C LEU A 164 -3.85 2.93 -5.62
N GLY A 165 -3.88 1.64 -5.96
CA GLY A 165 -4.66 1.13 -7.09
C GLY A 165 -6.15 1.45 -6.97
N VAL A 166 -6.74 1.22 -5.80
CA VAL A 166 -8.15 1.57 -5.50
C VAL A 166 -8.38 3.08 -5.57
N LEU A 167 -7.45 3.89 -5.09
CA LEU A 167 -7.57 5.35 -5.14
C LEU A 167 -7.55 5.89 -6.58
N LEU A 168 -6.80 5.27 -7.48
CA LEU A 168 -6.86 5.58 -8.92
C LEU A 168 -8.21 5.18 -9.51
N LEU A 169 -8.72 4.00 -9.13
CA LEU A 169 -10.01 3.47 -9.57
C LEU A 169 -11.21 4.31 -9.08
N ALA A 170 -11.06 5.07 -7.99
CA ALA A 170 -12.09 5.96 -7.45
C ALA A 170 -12.25 7.28 -8.24
N GLY A 171 -11.29 7.64 -9.12
CA GLY A 171 -11.43 8.73 -10.08
C GLY A 171 -11.49 10.16 -9.52
N ALA A 172 -12.21 11.05 -10.22
CA ALA A 172 -12.19 12.52 -10.16
C ALA A 172 -12.59 13.20 -8.83
N ARG A 173 -12.91 12.45 -7.78
CA ARG A 173 -13.04 12.96 -6.41
C ARG A 173 -11.91 12.44 -5.52
N PRO A 174 -10.63 12.61 -5.92
CA PRO A 174 -9.54 12.06 -5.16
C PRO A 174 -9.60 12.60 -3.74
N ALA A 175 -9.76 11.70 -2.77
CA ALA A 175 -9.48 12.00 -1.39
C ALA A 175 -7.95 12.07 -1.27
N TRP A 176 -7.37 13.17 -1.75
CA TRP A 176 -5.92 13.41 -1.74
C TRP A 176 -5.28 13.17 -0.38
N ALA A 177 -6.04 13.35 0.70
CA ALA A 177 -5.65 12.98 2.05
C ALA A 177 -5.28 11.50 2.23
N LEU A 178 -5.70 10.60 1.34
CA LEU A 178 -5.42 9.15 1.39
C LEU A 178 -4.14 8.73 0.67
N TYR A 179 -3.51 9.60 -0.13
CA TYR A 179 -2.28 9.28 -0.86
C TYR A 179 -0.99 9.39 -0.02
N PRO A 180 -0.82 10.40 0.86
CA PRO A 180 0.46 10.64 1.52
C PRO A 180 1.01 9.44 2.31
N ILE A 181 0.18 8.78 3.11
CA ILE A 181 0.63 7.67 3.96
C ILE A 181 1.07 6.45 3.12
N PRO A 182 0.25 5.89 2.20
CA PRO A 182 0.71 4.78 1.36
C PRO A 182 1.89 5.14 0.47
N ALA A 183 1.94 6.35 -0.07
CA ALA A 183 3.08 6.79 -0.88
C ALA A 183 4.37 6.91 -0.05
N ALA A 184 4.29 7.54 1.13
CA ALA A 184 5.42 7.66 2.04
C ALA A 184 5.91 6.29 2.50
N TRP A 185 5.00 5.37 2.84
CA TRP A 185 5.36 3.99 3.16
C TRP A 185 6.10 3.31 2.00
N CYS A 186 5.61 3.42 0.77
CA CYS A 186 6.25 2.84 -0.40
C CYS A 186 7.67 3.37 -0.63
N LEU A 187 7.89 4.66 -0.39
CA LEU A 187 9.22 5.28 -0.46
C LEU A 187 10.14 4.80 0.67
N ILE A 188 9.63 4.71 1.89
CA ILE A 188 10.38 4.21 3.06
C ILE A 188 10.75 2.73 2.88
N SER A 189 9.82 1.90 2.42
CA SER A 189 10.08 0.49 2.13
C SER A 189 11.14 0.36 1.03
N GLY A 190 10.99 1.08 -0.08
CA GLY A 190 11.99 1.08 -1.16
C GLY A 190 13.38 1.51 -0.68
N ALA A 191 13.47 2.54 0.16
CA ALA A 191 14.73 2.97 0.76
C ALA A 191 15.33 1.88 1.69
N THR A 192 14.48 1.20 2.48
CA THR A 192 14.89 0.09 3.35
C THR A 192 15.42 -1.08 2.51
N LEU A 193 14.71 -1.48 1.47
CA LEU A 193 15.13 -2.54 0.54
C LEU A 193 16.42 -2.17 -0.20
N TRP A 194 16.58 -0.91 -0.58
CA TRP A 194 17.80 -0.41 -1.21
C TRP A 194 19.00 -0.50 -0.27
N THR A 195 18.85 -0.13 1.00
CA THR A 195 19.92 -0.29 2.00
C THR A 195 20.30 -1.75 2.26
N MET A 196 19.39 -2.68 1.96
CA MET A 196 19.58 -4.12 2.05
C MET A 196 20.11 -4.77 0.77
N ASP A 197 20.41 -3.97 -0.27
CA ASP A 197 20.81 -4.44 -1.60
C ASP A 197 19.80 -5.44 -2.23
N ALA A 198 18.51 -5.30 -1.90
CA ALA A 198 17.45 -6.14 -2.44
C ALA A 198 17.17 -5.76 -3.91
N PRO A 199 17.07 -6.72 -4.85
CA PRO A 199 16.99 -6.44 -6.28
C PRO A 199 15.68 -5.75 -6.71
N ASP A 200 14.63 -5.90 -5.92
CA ASP A 200 13.28 -5.37 -6.14
C ASP A 200 13.01 -4.03 -5.44
N PHE A 201 14.03 -3.41 -4.84
CA PHE A 201 13.87 -2.18 -4.04
C PHE A 201 13.10 -1.06 -4.75
N ALA A 202 13.21 -0.98 -6.08
CA ALA A 202 12.59 0.07 -6.88
C ALA A 202 11.11 -0.20 -7.22
N VAL A 203 10.63 -1.44 -7.11
CA VAL A 203 9.30 -1.85 -7.58
C VAL A 203 8.19 -1.07 -6.88
N VAL A 204 8.18 -1.11 -5.55
CA VAL A 204 7.18 -0.47 -4.70
C VAL A 204 7.20 1.07 -4.82
N PRO A 205 8.35 1.77 -4.69
CA PRO A 205 8.37 3.23 -4.81
C PRO A 205 8.01 3.72 -6.21
N LEU A 206 8.47 3.06 -7.29
CA LEU A 206 8.11 3.47 -8.66
C LEU A 206 6.62 3.29 -8.94
N ALA A 207 6.03 2.18 -8.47
CA ALA A 207 4.59 1.95 -8.57
C ALA A 207 3.79 3.03 -7.84
N ALA A 208 4.25 3.46 -6.66
CA ALA A 208 3.60 4.53 -5.90
C ALA A 208 3.75 5.90 -6.56
N LEU A 209 4.93 6.25 -7.07
CA LEU A 209 5.17 7.49 -7.80
C LEU A 209 4.34 7.57 -9.07
N LEU A 210 4.22 6.46 -9.81
CA LEU A 210 3.34 6.38 -10.97
C LEU A 210 1.88 6.64 -10.58
N ALA A 211 1.41 6.02 -9.49
CA ALA A 211 0.05 6.24 -9.02
C ALA A 211 -0.21 7.70 -8.64
N VAL A 212 0.68 8.31 -7.85
CA VAL A 212 0.57 9.71 -7.44
C VAL A 212 0.64 10.64 -8.66
N GLY A 213 1.55 10.39 -9.61
CA GLY A 213 1.71 11.18 -10.83
C GLY A 213 0.47 11.15 -11.72
N LEU A 214 -0.12 9.96 -11.93
CA LEU A 214 -1.35 9.82 -12.70
C LEU A 214 -2.54 10.49 -12.02
N ALA A 215 -2.66 10.40 -10.69
CA ALA A 215 -3.68 11.11 -9.94
C ALA A 215 -3.52 12.63 -10.05
N ALA A 216 -2.29 13.13 -10.03
CA ALA A 216 -1.98 14.55 -10.15
C ALA A 216 -2.29 15.08 -11.55
N ALA A 217 -1.87 14.37 -12.60
CA ALA A 217 -2.15 14.71 -13.98
C ALA A 217 -3.67 14.81 -14.24
N ALA A 218 -4.44 13.81 -13.80
CA ALA A 218 -5.90 13.81 -13.95
C ALA A 218 -6.57 15.00 -13.22
N ARG A 219 -6.02 15.43 -12.07
CA ARG A 219 -6.52 16.61 -11.34
C ARG A 219 -6.25 17.90 -12.11
N LEU A 220 -5.06 18.05 -12.69
CA LEU A 220 -4.70 19.24 -13.46
C LEU A 220 -5.55 19.37 -14.72
N GLU A 221 -5.80 18.27 -15.44
CA GLU A 221 -6.70 18.24 -16.59
C GLU A 221 -8.13 18.67 -16.22
N GLN A 222 -8.66 18.19 -15.08
CA GLN A 222 -9.98 18.57 -14.59
C GLN A 222 -10.06 20.05 -14.17
N ALA A 223 -9.00 20.57 -13.55
CA ALA A 223 -8.93 21.98 -13.16
C ALA A 223 -8.88 22.90 -14.40
N GLY A 224 -8.12 22.52 -15.44
CA GLY A 224 -8.06 23.25 -16.70
C GLY A 224 -9.38 23.22 -17.48
N ALA A 225 -10.06 22.07 -17.50
CA ALA A 225 -11.38 21.94 -18.15
C ALA A 225 -12.50 22.74 -17.45
N ALA A 226 -12.35 23.04 -16.15
CA ALA A 226 -13.32 23.81 -15.37
C ALA A 226 -13.19 25.34 -15.55
N GLN A 227 -12.22 25.82 -16.35
CA GLN A 227 -12.09 27.23 -16.76
C GLN A 227 -12.44 27.39 -18.26
N PRO A 228 -13.73 27.45 -18.64
CA PRO A 228 -14.10 27.89 -19.97
C PRO A 228 -14.12 29.42 -20.01
N GLY A 229 -13.15 30.03 -20.70
CA GLY A 229 -13.18 31.46 -21.08
C GLY A 229 -12.21 32.36 -20.32
N ARG A 230 -11.07 32.65 -20.94
CA ARG A 230 -10.55 34.03 -21.02
C ARG A 230 -10.78 34.53 -22.43
#